data_AF-A0A067K2L4-F1
#
_entry.id   AF-A0A067K2L4-F1
#
_cell.length_a   1.000
_cell.length_b   1.000
_cell.length_c   1.000
_cell.angle_alpha   90.00
_cell.angle_beta   90.00
_cell.angle_gamma   90.00
#
_symmetry.space_group_name_H-M   'P 1'
#
loop_
_entity.id
_entity.type
_entity.pdbx_description
1 polymer ?
#
loop_
_entity_poly.entity_id
_entity_poly.type
_entity_poly.pdbx_seq_one_letter_code
_entity_poly.pdbx_strand_id
1 'polypeptide(L)'
;MANFAFCDKSLPYEVRARDLVNHMTLQEKVQQLGHVAYGVPRLGLPKYNWWSEALHGVSSTGPGTFFDEVVPGATSFPTVILTTAAFNESLWKTIGQAVSTEARAMYNLSRAGLTFWSPVINVVRDPRWGRVIETPGEDPFIVGRYASNFVRGLQVALKITQIQTLDLLKFPRVASTLLPMILKIGRISDAISLMLEYIVSDCDSIQVMVERHKFLGDTKEDAVARTLKAGLDLDCGECYTKNTEASVKQGKVGEEDIDRSLKYLYVVLLRVGFFDGIPQFQSLGIKDVCSEQHIELAAQAAREGIVLLKNNDDTLPLKSDTIKTLAVVGPHANATKVMIGNYAGIPCRYISPIHGFSTYAKVSYAIGCDVACRDDILVFPAMKVAQEADATIRGIDITFAKNNDNIKAILWAEYPGEEGGRAIADVVFGKYNPGGRLPLTWHEADYVDQLPRTSLQLRPNDELSYPGRTYKFFNGSTVYPFGY
;
A
#
# COMPACT_ATOMS: atom_id res chain seq x y z
N MET A 1 33.63 -19.45 18.35
CA MET A 1 32.17 -19.32 18.20
C MET A 1 31.61 -20.73 18.11
N ALA A 2 30.59 -21.07 18.89
CA ALA A 2 30.01 -22.41 18.85
C ALA A 2 29.55 -22.74 17.42
N ASN A 3 29.84 -23.95 16.96
CA ASN A 3 29.48 -24.43 15.63
C ASN A 3 28.00 -24.87 15.65
N PHE A 4 27.07 -23.91 15.74
CA PHE A 4 25.64 -24.19 15.73
C PHE A 4 25.18 -24.66 14.35
N ALA A 5 24.24 -25.61 14.30
CA ALA A 5 23.75 -26.14 13.03
C ALA A 5 22.98 -25.08 12.23
N PHE A 6 22.36 -24.09 12.88
CA PHE A 6 21.73 -22.97 12.17
C PHE A 6 22.71 -22.10 11.36
N CYS A 7 24.02 -22.18 11.62
CA CYS A 7 25.07 -21.50 10.85
C CYS A 7 25.54 -22.30 9.62
N ASP A 8 25.18 -23.59 9.52
CA ASP A 8 25.60 -24.44 8.41
C ASP A 8 24.70 -24.21 7.19
N LYS A 9 25.26 -23.53 6.18
CA LYS A 9 24.55 -23.19 4.93
C LYS A 9 24.20 -24.40 4.07
N SER A 10 24.78 -25.58 4.33
CA SER A 10 24.46 -26.82 3.62
C SER A 10 23.16 -27.48 4.09
N LEU A 11 22.66 -27.09 5.28
CA LEU A 11 21.43 -27.64 5.84
C LEU A 11 20.18 -26.91 5.30
N PRO A 12 19.04 -27.61 5.18
CA PRO A 12 17.75 -26.98 4.85
C PRO A 12 17.37 -25.88 5.85
N TYR A 13 16.70 -24.83 5.38
CA TYR A 13 16.32 -23.69 6.20
C TYR A 13 15.48 -24.09 7.41
N GLU A 14 14.62 -25.09 7.26
CA GLU A 14 13.73 -25.60 8.30
C GLU A 14 14.53 -26.27 9.43
N VAL A 15 15.60 -26.98 9.07
CA VAL A 15 16.52 -27.60 10.04
C VAL A 15 17.27 -26.52 10.81
N ARG A 16 17.76 -25.50 10.10
CA ARG A 16 18.48 -24.37 10.69
C ARG A 16 17.59 -23.54 11.61
N ALA A 17 16.38 -23.20 11.19
CA ALA A 17 15.42 -22.47 12.00
C ALA A 17 15.02 -23.25 13.26
N ARG A 18 14.78 -24.57 13.13
CA ARG A 18 14.52 -25.43 14.29
C ARG A 18 15.70 -25.47 15.26
N ASP A 19 16.92 -25.60 14.75
CA ASP A 19 18.12 -25.59 15.59
C ASP A 19 18.26 -24.28 16.37
N LEU A 20 18.08 -23.14 15.70
CA LEU A 20 18.10 -21.81 16.34
C LEU A 20 17.05 -21.72 17.48
N VAL A 21 15.80 -22.10 17.19
CA VAL A 21 14.70 -22.03 18.17
C VAL A 21 14.95 -22.97 19.35
N ASN A 22 15.49 -24.18 19.11
CA ASN A 22 15.81 -25.14 20.17
C ASN A 22 16.90 -24.64 21.13
N HIS A 23 17.75 -23.72 20.69
CA HIS A 23 18.78 -23.11 21.54
C HIS A 23 18.27 -21.94 22.37
N MET A 24 17.05 -21.43 22.16
CA MET A 24 16.46 -20.30 22.89
C MET A 24 15.77 -20.75 24.19
N THR A 25 15.82 -19.91 25.22
CA THR A 25 14.95 -20.07 26.40
C THR A 25 13.53 -19.62 26.08
N LEU A 26 12.54 -20.02 26.87
CA LEU A 26 11.17 -19.53 26.74
C LEU A 26 11.10 -18.00 26.72
N GLN A 27 11.83 -17.33 27.61
CA GLN A 27 11.84 -15.86 27.67
C GLN A 27 12.37 -15.27 26.37
N GLU A 28 13.46 -15.81 25.83
CA GLU A 28 14.04 -15.35 24.57
C GLU A 28 13.09 -15.58 23.40
N LYS A 29 12.43 -16.75 23.33
CA LYS A 29 11.42 -17.08 22.32
C LYS A 29 10.27 -16.07 22.32
N VAL A 30 9.72 -15.76 23.50
CA VAL A 30 8.64 -14.77 23.65
C VAL A 30 9.05 -13.39 23.12
N GLN A 31 10.31 -12.99 23.31
CA GLN A 31 10.82 -11.71 22.81
C GLN A 31 11.06 -11.67 21.29
N GLN A 32 10.83 -12.76 20.55
CA GLN A 32 10.91 -12.77 19.09
C GLN A 32 9.52 -12.77 18.41
N LEU A 33 8.43 -12.87 19.20
CA LEU A 33 7.05 -12.96 18.70
C LEU A 33 6.40 -11.59 18.42
N GLY A 34 7.11 -10.48 18.66
CA GLY A 34 6.64 -9.14 18.35
C GLY A 34 7.31 -8.56 17.10
N HIS A 35 6.68 -7.56 16.49
CA HIS A 35 7.25 -6.84 15.35
C HIS A 35 8.65 -6.25 15.63
N VAL A 36 8.95 -5.91 16.89
CA VAL A 36 10.32 -5.69 17.37
C VAL A 36 10.85 -7.01 17.94
N ALA A 37 11.71 -7.69 17.20
CA ALA A 37 12.42 -8.86 17.68
C ALA A 37 13.72 -8.44 18.38
N TYR A 38 13.84 -8.77 19.67
CA TYR A 38 14.94 -8.30 20.51
C TYR A 38 16.28 -9.01 20.27
N GLY A 39 16.30 -10.02 19.40
CA GLY A 39 17.48 -10.85 19.15
C GLY A 39 17.84 -11.73 20.34
N VAL A 40 18.93 -12.47 20.21
CA VAL A 40 19.48 -13.33 21.28
C VAL A 40 21.01 -13.21 21.25
N PRO A 41 21.60 -12.25 21.99
CA PRO A 41 23.03 -11.96 21.92
C PRO A 41 23.94 -13.16 22.21
N ARG A 42 23.56 -14.05 23.14
CA ARG A 42 24.35 -15.26 23.46
C ARG A 42 24.43 -16.27 22.29
N LEU A 43 23.48 -16.19 21.36
CA LEU A 43 23.46 -17.00 20.13
C LEU A 43 24.02 -16.21 18.94
N GLY A 44 24.43 -14.95 19.13
CA GLY A 44 24.85 -14.07 18.05
C GLY A 44 23.71 -13.60 17.14
N LEU A 45 22.44 -13.76 17.57
CA LEU A 45 21.28 -13.32 16.79
C LEU A 45 21.02 -11.83 17.05
N PRO A 46 21.14 -10.95 16.02
CA PRO A 46 20.87 -9.53 16.18
C PRO A 46 19.38 -9.22 16.30
N LYS A 47 19.07 -7.99 16.71
CA LYS A 47 17.71 -7.44 16.68
C LYS A 47 17.18 -7.37 15.24
N TYR A 48 15.86 -7.46 15.09
CA TYR A 48 15.20 -7.31 13.80
C TYR A 48 13.86 -6.59 13.96
N ASN A 49 13.50 -5.73 13.01
CA ASN A 49 12.19 -5.10 12.93
C ASN A 49 11.43 -5.66 11.73
N TRP A 50 10.30 -6.31 12.00
CA TRP A 50 9.42 -6.89 10.99
C TRP A 50 8.57 -5.83 10.28
N TRP A 51 8.23 -4.75 10.98
CA TRP A 51 7.34 -3.71 10.51
C TRP A 51 8.06 -2.68 9.63
N SER A 52 8.18 -3.02 8.34
CA SER A 52 8.47 -2.04 7.29
C SER A 52 7.29 -1.97 6.31
N GLU A 53 7.22 -0.89 5.54
CA GLU A 53 6.07 -0.58 4.71
C GLU A 53 6.53 -0.17 3.30
N ALA A 54 5.84 -0.64 2.27
CA ALA A 54 6.26 -0.45 0.88
C ALA A 54 5.09 -0.34 -0.12
N LEU A 55 3.99 0.30 0.30
CA LEU A 55 2.71 0.26 -0.42
C LEU A 55 2.82 0.77 -1.87
N HIS A 56 3.58 1.84 -2.09
CA HIS A 56 3.83 2.43 -3.40
C HIS A 56 5.21 3.13 -3.43
N GLY A 57 6.21 2.47 -2.86
CA GLY A 57 7.52 3.04 -2.54
C GLY A 57 7.92 2.70 -1.11
N VAL A 58 9.22 2.69 -0.82
CA VAL A 58 9.70 2.43 0.55
C VAL A 58 9.21 3.55 1.48
N SER A 59 8.61 3.16 2.60
CA SER A 59 7.90 4.08 3.50
C SER A 59 8.66 4.38 4.78
N SER A 60 8.34 5.52 5.41
CA SER A 60 8.77 5.84 6.78
C SER A 60 7.70 5.46 7.83
N THR A 61 6.70 4.67 7.43
CA THR A 61 5.68 4.17 8.36
C THR A 61 6.18 2.92 9.07
N GLY A 62 6.08 2.91 10.39
CA GLY A 62 6.63 1.85 11.24
C GLY A 62 8.12 2.05 11.55
N PRO A 63 8.69 1.24 12.47
CA PRO A 63 10.07 1.38 12.94
C PRO A 63 11.11 0.65 12.08
N GLY A 64 10.69 -0.18 11.12
CA GLY A 64 11.59 -1.03 10.34
C GLY A 64 12.32 -0.29 9.23
N THR A 65 11.91 0.93 8.89
CA THR A 65 12.59 1.76 7.89
C THR A 65 12.69 3.21 8.37
N PHE A 66 13.82 3.86 8.07
CA PHE A 66 14.03 5.28 8.35
C PHE A 66 14.88 5.96 7.27
N PHE A 67 14.78 7.29 7.21
CA PHE A 67 15.50 8.16 6.27
C PHE A 67 16.41 9.11 7.03
N ASP A 68 17.60 9.37 6.51
CA ASP A 68 18.65 10.21 7.12
C ASP A 68 19.53 10.85 6.04
N GLU A 69 20.67 11.44 6.42
CA GLU A 69 21.59 12.06 5.45
C GLU A 69 22.21 11.05 4.45
N VAL A 70 22.27 9.76 4.80
CA VAL A 70 22.81 8.71 3.91
C VAL A 70 21.76 8.28 2.91
N VAL A 71 20.50 8.13 3.33
CA VAL A 71 19.35 7.86 2.46
C VAL A 71 18.27 8.92 2.73
N PRO A 72 18.31 10.07 2.03
CA PRO A 72 17.39 11.18 2.31
C PRO A 72 15.97 10.94 1.79
N GLY A 73 15.80 10.01 0.85
CA GLY A 73 14.52 9.67 0.26
C GLY A 73 14.57 8.37 -0.54
N ALA A 74 13.41 7.94 -1.02
CA ALA A 74 13.19 6.79 -1.90
C ALA A 74 12.08 7.13 -2.91
N THR A 75 12.03 6.44 -4.04
CA THR A 75 11.07 6.76 -5.11
C THR A 75 9.64 6.56 -4.62
N SER A 76 8.81 7.59 -4.77
CA SER A 76 7.38 7.56 -4.44
C SER A 76 6.54 7.45 -5.71
N PHE A 77 6.04 6.24 -5.95
CA PHE A 77 5.13 5.93 -7.05
C PHE A 77 3.72 6.50 -6.78
N PRO A 78 2.84 6.57 -7.79
CA PRO A 78 1.43 6.83 -7.56
C PRO A 78 0.82 5.82 -6.60
N THR A 79 -0.25 6.22 -5.91
CA THR A 79 -1.03 5.30 -5.07
C THR A 79 -1.48 4.09 -5.86
N VAL A 80 -1.79 3.01 -5.13
CA VAL A 80 -2.18 1.72 -5.72
C VAL A 80 -3.38 1.88 -6.65
N ILE A 81 -4.35 2.72 -6.28
CA ILE A 81 -5.55 2.93 -7.08
C ILE A 81 -5.24 3.58 -8.43
N LEU A 82 -4.35 4.58 -8.50
CA LEU A 82 -3.96 5.20 -9.77
C LEU A 82 -3.11 4.26 -10.60
N THR A 83 -2.15 3.59 -9.97
CA THR A 83 -1.32 2.58 -10.65
C THR A 83 -2.16 1.45 -11.23
N THR A 84 -3.25 1.07 -10.56
CA THR A 84 -4.18 0.04 -11.05
C THR A 84 -5.02 0.53 -12.22
N ALA A 85 -5.34 1.82 -12.27
CA ALA A 85 -6.06 2.43 -13.38
C ALA A 85 -5.33 2.28 -14.74
N ALA A 86 -4.03 1.99 -14.74
CA ALA A 86 -3.29 1.64 -15.95
C ALA A 86 -3.69 0.29 -16.58
N PHE A 87 -4.29 -0.62 -15.80
CA PHE A 87 -4.57 -2.01 -16.20
C PHE A 87 -3.35 -2.74 -16.82
N ASN A 88 -2.13 -2.38 -16.38
CA ASN A 88 -0.88 -2.88 -16.91
C ASN A 88 -0.15 -3.77 -15.88
N GLU A 89 -0.29 -5.07 -16.02
CA GLU A 89 0.35 -6.05 -15.13
C GLU A 89 1.88 -5.98 -15.14
N SER A 90 2.47 -5.67 -16.28
CA SER A 90 3.93 -5.55 -16.41
C SER A 90 4.44 -4.34 -15.63
N LEU A 91 3.69 -3.23 -15.67
CA LEU A 91 3.97 -2.05 -14.85
C LEU A 91 3.93 -2.39 -13.35
N TRP A 92 2.87 -3.07 -12.88
CA TRP A 92 2.72 -3.43 -11.46
C TRP A 92 3.88 -4.28 -10.95
N LYS A 93 4.32 -5.25 -11.77
CA LYS A 93 5.51 -6.04 -11.45
C LYS A 93 6.79 -5.19 -11.43
N THR A 94 6.96 -4.31 -12.41
CA THR A 94 8.17 -3.47 -12.52
C THR A 94 8.29 -2.50 -11.35
N ILE A 95 7.17 -1.92 -10.90
CA ILE A 95 7.13 -1.10 -9.67
C ILE A 95 7.55 -1.95 -8.46
N GLY A 96 7.02 -3.16 -8.30
CA GLY A 96 7.44 -4.06 -7.23
C GLY A 96 8.95 -4.37 -7.26
N GLN A 97 9.54 -4.50 -8.45
CA GLN A 97 10.99 -4.73 -8.61
C GLN A 97 11.83 -3.50 -8.24
N ALA A 98 11.39 -2.30 -8.63
CA ALA A 98 12.04 -1.05 -8.25
C ALA A 98 12.02 -0.89 -6.73
N VAL A 99 10.84 -1.05 -6.11
CA VAL A 99 10.66 -1.00 -4.65
C VAL A 99 11.55 -2.04 -3.94
N SER A 100 11.62 -3.28 -4.45
CA SER A 100 12.50 -4.33 -3.90
C SER A 100 13.97 -3.93 -3.94
N THR A 101 14.40 -3.32 -5.04
CA THR A 101 15.78 -2.88 -5.25
C THR A 101 16.14 -1.78 -4.26
N GLU A 102 15.29 -0.77 -4.10
CA GLU A 102 15.52 0.32 -3.14
C GLU A 102 15.47 -0.17 -1.69
N ALA A 103 14.49 -1.01 -1.35
CA ALA A 103 14.39 -1.64 -0.04
C ALA A 103 15.67 -2.42 0.32
N ARG A 104 16.19 -3.20 -0.64
CA ARG A 104 17.42 -3.99 -0.44
C ARG A 104 18.66 -3.10 -0.33
N ALA A 105 18.75 -2.05 -1.14
CA ALA A 105 19.82 -1.05 -1.04
C ALA A 105 19.80 -0.36 0.33
N MET A 106 18.62 0.04 0.81
CA MET A 106 18.44 0.61 2.15
C MET A 106 18.80 -0.38 3.25
N TYR A 107 18.45 -1.67 3.12
CA TYR A 107 18.86 -2.70 4.05
C TYR A 107 20.39 -2.86 4.12
N ASN A 108 21.07 -2.90 2.97
CA ASN A 108 22.53 -2.98 2.93
C ASN A 108 23.20 -1.76 3.59
N LEU A 109 22.53 -0.60 3.54
CA LEU A 109 22.92 0.60 4.26
C LEU A 109 22.41 0.62 5.70
N SER A 110 21.77 -0.43 6.22
CA SER A 110 21.21 -0.49 7.59
C SER A 110 20.07 0.52 7.88
N ARG A 111 19.30 0.92 6.86
CA ARG A 111 18.17 1.88 6.96
C ARG A 111 16.79 1.23 6.82
N ALA A 112 16.72 -0.05 6.45
CA ALA A 112 15.47 -0.79 6.27
C ALA A 112 15.60 -2.24 6.77
N GLY A 113 14.46 -2.89 7.01
CA GLY A 113 14.34 -4.34 7.18
C GLY A 113 14.28 -5.11 5.85
N LEU A 114 13.93 -6.39 5.91
CA LEU A 114 13.80 -7.27 4.73
C LEU A 114 12.36 -7.74 4.46
N THR A 115 11.42 -7.32 5.30
CA THR A 115 10.01 -7.69 5.25
C THR A 115 9.16 -6.42 5.22
N PHE A 116 8.17 -6.38 4.33
CA PHE A 116 7.34 -5.19 4.10
C PHE A 116 5.87 -5.59 4.04
N TRP A 117 5.03 -4.93 4.84
CA TRP A 117 3.60 -5.27 4.96
C TRP A 117 2.77 -4.61 3.86
N SER A 118 3.00 -5.10 2.64
CA SER A 118 2.42 -4.61 1.41
C SER A 118 2.32 -5.76 0.40
N PRO A 119 1.34 -5.77 -0.52
CA PRO A 119 0.35 -4.72 -0.80
C PRO A 119 -0.94 -4.84 0.03
N VAL A 120 -1.78 -3.80 0.00
CA VAL A 120 -3.17 -3.88 0.47
C VAL A 120 -4.04 -4.44 -0.66
N ILE A 121 -4.69 -5.57 -0.42
CA ILE A 121 -5.45 -6.32 -1.44
C ILE A 121 -6.93 -6.49 -1.07
N ASN A 122 -7.44 -5.62 -0.19
CA ASN A 122 -8.85 -5.58 0.11
C ASN A 122 -9.62 -5.09 -1.13
N VAL A 123 -10.71 -5.79 -1.45
CA VAL A 123 -11.62 -5.36 -2.51
C VAL A 123 -12.47 -4.20 -1.99
N VAL A 124 -12.45 -3.07 -2.71
CA VAL A 124 -13.30 -1.92 -2.37
C VAL A 124 -14.75 -2.29 -2.56
N ARG A 125 -15.49 -2.27 -1.46
CA ARG A 125 -16.89 -2.65 -1.41
C ARG A 125 -17.81 -1.48 -1.11
N ASP A 126 -17.27 -0.45 -0.48
CA ASP A 126 -18.00 0.76 -0.09
C ASP A 126 -17.11 1.97 -0.37
N PRO A 127 -17.57 2.93 -1.19
CA PRO A 127 -16.73 4.08 -1.60
C PRO A 127 -16.40 5.02 -0.43
N ARG A 128 -17.10 4.91 0.71
CA ARG A 128 -16.80 5.71 1.92
C ARG A 128 -15.57 5.22 2.69
N TRP A 129 -14.93 4.15 2.25
CA TRP A 129 -13.79 3.61 2.98
C TRP A 129 -12.55 4.50 2.79
N GLY A 130 -12.06 5.09 3.87
CA GLY A 130 -10.93 6.04 3.84
C GLY A 130 -9.57 5.46 3.43
N ARG A 131 -9.49 4.17 3.08
CA ARG A 131 -8.27 3.49 2.60
C ARG A 131 -8.42 2.97 1.16
N VAL A 132 -9.45 3.40 0.43
CA VAL A 132 -9.68 3.02 -0.98
C VAL A 132 -8.44 3.25 -1.84
N ILE A 133 -7.69 4.33 -1.57
CA ILE A 133 -6.50 4.72 -2.32
C ILE A 133 -5.36 3.70 -2.23
N GLU A 134 -5.39 2.88 -1.18
CA GLU A 134 -4.39 1.85 -0.92
C GLU A 134 -4.62 0.58 -1.74
N THR A 135 -5.78 0.45 -2.41
CA THR A 135 -6.19 -0.82 -3.00
C THR A 135 -6.25 -0.80 -4.53
N PRO A 136 -6.25 -1.98 -5.18
CA PRO A 136 -6.46 -2.09 -6.62
C PRO A 136 -7.94 -1.97 -7.07
N GLY A 137 -8.77 -1.25 -6.31
CA GLY A 137 -10.16 -1.00 -6.68
C GLY A 137 -11.18 -2.06 -6.22
N GLU A 138 -12.29 -2.15 -6.92
CA GLU A 138 -13.50 -2.91 -6.50
C GLU A 138 -13.68 -4.28 -7.17
N ASP A 139 -12.79 -4.65 -8.10
CA ASP A 139 -12.89 -5.90 -8.83
C ASP A 139 -11.94 -6.97 -8.26
N PRO A 140 -12.44 -8.12 -7.76
CA PRO A 140 -11.60 -9.17 -7.20
C PRO A 140 -10.58 -9.77 -8.17
N PHE A 141 -10.88 -9.81 -9.48
CA PHE A 141 -9.95 -10.36 -10.48
C PHE A 141 -8.77 -9.40 -10.68
N ILE A 142 -9.03 -8.10 -10.85
CA ILE A 142 -7.99 -7.07 -10.95
C ILE A 142 -7.14 -7.02 -9.67
N VAL A 143 -7.77 -7.07 -8.49
CA VAL A 143 -7.06 -7.14 -7.20
C VAL A 143 -6.13 -8.35 -7.14
N GLY A 144 -6.60 -9.53 -7.57
CA GLY A 144 -5.76 -10.73 -7.63
C GLY A 144 -4.59 -10.63 -8.62
N ARG A 145 -4.80 -10.00 -9.79
CA ARG A 145 -3.75 -9.79 -10.80
C ARG A 145 -2.72 -8.76 -10.33
N TYR A 146 -3.15 -7.66 -9.71
CA TYR A 146 -2.25 -6.69 -9.08
C TYR A 146 -1.40 -7.36 -8.00
N ALA A 147 -2.05 -8.05 -7.05
CA ALA A 147 -1.37 -8.73 -5.95
C ALA A 147 -0.31 -9.70 -6.47
N SER A 148 -0.66 -10.57 -7.42
CA SER A 148 0.28 -11.55 -7.97
C SER A 148 1.48 -10.89 -8.65
N ASN A 149 1.28 -9.82 -9.42
CA ASN A 149 2.36 -9.16 -10.14
C ASN A 149 3.25 -8.32 -9.23
N PHE A 150 2.66 -7.52 -8.33
CA PHE A 150 3.40 -6.69 -7.38
C PHE A 150 4.23 -7.55 -6.42
N VAL A 151 3.62 -8.58 -5.81
CA VAL A 151 4.32 -9.51 -4.89
C VAL A 151 5.43 -10.26 -5.62
N ARG A 152 5.19 -10.73 -6.86
CA ARG A 152 6.26 -11.26 -7.70
C ARG A 152 7.35 -10.22 -7.93
N GLY A 153 7.03 -8.97 -8.24
CA GLY A 153 8.04 -7.93 -8.40
C GLY A 153 8.90 -7.75 -7.15
N LEU A 154 8.24 -7.70 -5.99
CA LEU A 154 8.88 -7.49 -4.69
C LEU A 154 9.80 -8.66 -4.29
N GLN A 155 9.42 -9.89 -4.63
CA GLN A 155 10.14 -11.10 -4.24
C GLN A 155 11.09 -11.65 -5.32
N VAL A 156 10.80 -11.50 -6.62
CA VAL A 156 11.52 -12.17 -7.74
C VAL A 156 12.93 -11.64 -7.98
N ALA A 157 13.34 -10.57 -7.32
CA ALA A 157 14.77 -10.30 -7.19
C ALA A 157 15.48 -11.56 -6.63
N LEU A 158 14.81 -12.33 -5.77
CA LEU A 158 15.20 -13.67 -5.33
C LEU A 158 14.66 -14.68 -6.35
N LYS A 159 15.51 -15.46 -7.03
CA LYS A 159 15.09 -16.67 -7.78
C LYS A 159 14.64 -17.77 -6.81
N ILE A 160 13.80 -17.45 -5.84
CA ILE A 160 13.19 -18.38 -4.91
C ILE A 160 11.80 -18.66 -5.48
N THR A 161 11.74 -19.69 -6.31
CA THR A 161 10.47 -20.33 -6.64
C THR A 161 9.83 -20.78 -5.32
N GLN A 162 8.63 -20.28 -5.02
CA GLN A 162 7.87 -20.46 -3.76
C GLN A 162 8.20 -19.49 -2.62
N ILE A 163 8.12 -18.19 -2.87
CA ILE A 163 7.65 -17.30 -1.81
C ILE A 163 6.35 -16.72 -2.35
N GLN A 164 5.23 -17.05 -1.74
CA GLN A 164 4.07 -16.19 -1.76
C GLN A 164 3.96 -15.71 -0.32
N THR A 165 4.77 -14.75 0.14
CA THR A 165 4.36 -13.96 1.30
C THR A 165 3.15 -13.17 0.83
N LEU A 166 2.03 -13.87 0.85
CA LEU A 166 0.71 -13.37 1.04
C LEU A 166 0.81 -12.81 2.46
N ASP A 167 1.29 -11.57 2.59
CA ASP A 167 0.82 -10.71 3.66
C ASP A 167 -0.65 -10.48 3.36
N LEU A 168 -1.41 -11.54 3.62
CA LEU A 168 -2.83 -11.56 3.64
C LEU A 168 -3.20 -10.71 4.84
N LEU A 169 -3.41 -9.44 4.52
CA LEU A 169 -4.50 -8.63 5.02
C LEU A 169 -4.10 -7.73 6.19
N LYS A 170 -3.70 -6.50 5.85
CA LYS A 170 -4.02 -5.34 6.68
C LYS A 170 -5.53 -5.14 6.71
N PHE A 171 -6.19 -5.82 7.63
CA PHE A 171 -7.63 -5.62 7.81
C PHE A 171 -7.90 -4.42 8.70
N PRO A 172 -8.77 -3.49 8.26
CA PRO A 172 -9.21 -2.42 9.15
C PRO A 172 -9.86 -3.03 10.41
N ARG A 173 -9.41 -2.53 11.58
CA ARG A 173 -9.90 -2.69 12.96
C ARG A 173 -11.32 -3.26 13.16
N VAL A 174 -11.56 -4.50 12.76
CA VAL A 174 -12.82 -5.23 12.98
C VAL A 174 -12.48 -6.64 13.49
N ALA A 175 -12.29 -6.78 14.80
CA ALA A 175 -11.94 -8.06 15.41
C ALA A 175 -13.12 -9.03 15.55
N SER A 176 -14.37 -8.61 15.32
CA SER A 176 -15.52 -9.53 15.29
C SER A 176 -15.41 -10.58 14.18
N THR A 177 -14.55 -10.34 13.18
CA THR A 177 -14.22 -11.29 12.11
C THR A 177 -12.84 -11.92 12.25
N LEU A 178 -11.95 -11.44 13.15
CA LEU A 178 -10.55 -11.87 13.20
C LEU A 178 -10.41 -13.38 13.40
N LEU A 179 -11.07 -13.96 14.41
CA LEU A 179 -10.90 -15.39 14.70
C LEU A 179 -11.57 -16.32 13.67
N PRO A 180 -12.83 -16.09 13.22
CA PRO A 180 -13.38 -16.87 12.11
C PRO A 180 -12.57 -16.73 10.81
N MET A 181 -11.90 -15.60 10.59
CA MET A 181 -10.96 -15.42 9.47
C MET A 181 -9.65 -16.15 9.69
N ILE A 182 -9.02 -16.06 10.86
CA ILE A 182 -7.78 -16.78 11.17
C ILE A 182 -8.04 -18.29 11.11
N LEU A 183 -9.15 -18.78 11.64
CA LEU A 183 -9.59 -20.18 11.50
C LEU A 183 -9.88 -20.57 10.05
N LYS A 184 -10.39 -19.65 9.23
CA LYS A 184 -10.53 -19.87 7.77
C LYS A 184 -9.17 -19.81 7.06
N ILE A 185 -8.24 -18.98 7.51
CA ILE A 185 -6.88 -18.86 6.97
C ILE A 185 -6.08 -20.12 7.30
N GLY A 186 -6.21 -20.68 8.51
CA GLY A 186 -5.68 -22.01 8.84
C GLY A 186 -6.24 -23.12 7.94
N ARG A 187 -7.49 -22.98 7.47
CA ARG A 187 -8.06 -23.89 6.44
C ARG A 187 -7.61 -23.54 5.01
N ILE A 188 -7.22 -22.29 4.75
CA ILE A 188 -6.66 -21.85 3.46
C ILE A 188 -5.19 -22.27 3.35
N SER A 189 -4.40 -22.26 4.43
CA SER A 189 -3.02 -22.75 4.43
C SER A 189 -2.95 -24.24 4.08
N ASP A 190 -3.92 -25.03 4.58
CA ASP A 190 -4.10 -26.43 4.21
C ASP A 190 -4.54 -26.60 2.74
N ALA A 191 -5.29 -25.64 2.19
CA ALA A 191 -5.84 -25.70 0.83
C ALA A 191 -4.93 -25.10 -0.26
N ILE A 192 -4.03 -24.17 0.08
CA ILE A 192 -3.16 -23.44 -0.86
C ILE A 192 -1.71 -23.94 -0.84
N SER A 193 -1.35 -24.88 0.04
CA SER A 193 0.05 -25.33 0.18
C SER A 193 0.99 -24.16 0.52
N LEU A 194 0.59 -23.33 1.49
CA LEU A 194 1.44 -22.28 2.09
C LEU A 194 2.48 -22.92 3.02
N MET A 195 3.25 -23.88 2.51
CA MET A 195 4.25 -24.60 3.29
C MET A 195 5.36 -23.62 3.71
N LEU A 196 5.34 -23.24 4.99
CA LEU A 196 6.38 -22.50 5.72
C LEU A 196 6.40 -20.98 5.47
N GLU A 197 5.25 -20.34 5.67
CA GLU A 197 5.09 -18.88 5.71
C GLU A 197 4.53 -18.47 7.08
N TYR A 198 4.63 -17.18 7.44
CA TYR A 198 4.13 -16.65 8.71
C TYR A 198 2.93 -15.72 8.50
N ILE A 199 2.08 -15.61 9.52
CA ILE A 199 0.95 -14.67 9.58
C ILE A 199 1.23 -13.62 10.66
N VAL A 200 1.04 -12.35 10.33
CA VAL A 200 1.21 -11.22 11.26
C VAL A 200 -0.11 -10.51 11.55
N SER A 201 -0.26 -9.99 12.77
CA SER A 201 -1.40 -9.17 13.17
C SER A 201 -1.28 -7.73 12.63
N ASP A 202 -2.40 -7.09 12.30
CA ASP A 202 -2.39 -5.62 12.11
C ASP A 202 -2.20 -4.93 13.47
N CYS A 203 -1.66 -3.72 13.50
CA CYS A 203 -1.26 -3.02 14.72
C CYS A 203 -2.43 -2.27 15.38
N ASP A 204 -2.91 -2.59 16.59
CA ASP A 204 -2.60 -3.68 17.53
C ASP A 204 -3.86 -4.54 17.71
N SER A 205 -4.02 -5.54 16.84
CA SER A 205 -5.28 -6.27 16.68
C SER A 205 -5.59 -7.18 17.86
N ILE A 206 -4.56 -7.74 18.50
CA ILE A 206 -4.73 -8.66 19.62
C ILE A 206 -5.16 -7.90 20.87
N GLN A 207 -4.59 -6.71 21.11
CA GLN A 207 -5.09 -5.84 22.18
C GLN A 207 -6.53 -5.39 21.92
N VAL A 208 -6.86 -5.01 20.69
CA VAL A 208 -8.22 -4.59 20.29
C VAL A 208 -9.25 -5.71 20.47
N MET A 209 -8.86 -6.97 20.20
CA MET A 209 -9.71 -8.16 20.43
C MET A 209 -10.16 -8.27 21.89
N VAL A 210 -9.27 -8.00 22.84
CA VAL A 210 -9.55 -8.06 24.29
C VAL A 210 -10.26 -6.80 24.78
N GLU A 211 -9.69 -5.64 24.52
CA GLU A 211 -10.09 -4.39 25.20
C GLU A 211 -11.35 -3.76 24.60
N ARG A 212 -11.56 -3.90 23.29
CA ARG A 212 -12.68 -3.27 22.59
C ARG A 212 -13.74 -4.27 22.15
N HIS A 213 -13.34 -5.34 21.49
CA HIS A 213 -14.29 -6.38 21.07
C HIS A 213 -14.76 -7.26 22.22
N LYS A 214 -13.98 -7.34 23.31
CA LYS A 214 -14.28 -8.17 24.48
C LYS A 214 -14.60 -9.60 24.05
N PHE A 215 -13.84 -10.11 23.08
CA PHE A 215 -14.12 -11.38 22.43
C PHE A 215 -14.17 -12.51 23.48
N LEU A 216 -15.35 -13.12 23.64
CA LEU A 216 -15.62 -14.15 24.66
C LEU A 216 -15.29 -13.78 26.12
N GLY A 217 -15.03 -12.49 26.41
CA GLY A 217 -14.49 -12.08 27.71
C GLY A 217 -13.07 -12.59 27.99
N ASP A 218 -12.30 -12.94 26.94
CA ASP A 218 -10.92 -13.43 27.04
C ASP A 218 -10.01 -12.45 27.81
N THR A 219 -9.12 -12.96 28.66
CA THR A 219 -7.96 -12.18 29.15
C THR A 219 -6.91 -12.01 28.04
N LYS A 220 -5.85 -11.24 28.28
CA LYS A 220 -4.72 -11.14 27.33
C LYS A 220 -4.05 -12.49 27.11
N GLU A 221 -3.88 -13.31 28.15
CA GLU A 221 -3.32 -14.65 28.06
C GLU A 221 -4.23 -15.62 27.29
N ASP A 222 -5.55 -15.48 27.42
CA ASP A 222 -6.53 -16.25 26.63
C ASP A 222 -6.44 -15.86 25.15
N ALA A 223 -6.35 -14.56 24.86
CA ALA A 223 -6.20 -14.08 23.49
C ALA A 223 -4.87 -14.54 22.86
N VAL A 224 -3.76 -14.52 23.60
CA VAL A 224 -2.48 -15.09 23.15
C VAL A 224 -2.64 -16.57 22.79
N ALA A 225 -3.16 -17.37 23.72
CA ALA A 225 -3.32 -18.80 23.50
C ALA A 225 -4.21 -19.10 22.29
N ARG A 226 -5.32 -18.36 22.16
CA ARG A 226 -6.27 -18.54 21.08
C ARG A 226 -5.67 -18.18 19.72
N THR A 227 -4.95 -17.07 19.64
CA THR A 227 -4.41 -16.58 18.37
C THR A 227 -3.18 -17.38 17.92
N LEU A 228 -2.25 -17.75 18.81
CA LEU A 228 -1.11 -18.63 18.48
C LEU A 228 -1.58 -20.01 18.01
N LYS A 229 -2.58 -20.59 18.68
CA LYS A 229 -3.17 -21.88 18.28
C LYS A 229 -3.94 -21.81 16.97
N ALA A 230 -4.45 -20.63 16.62
CA ALA A 230 -5.13 -20.40 15.36
C ALA A 230 -4.16 -20.12 14.19
N GLY A 231 -2.85 -19.96 14.46
CA GLY A 231 -1.82 -19.75 13.44
C GLY A 231 -1.41 -18.30 13.22
N LEU A 232 -1.70 -17.39 14.15
CA LEU A 232 -1.12 -16.05 14.14
C LEU A 232 0.28 -16.12 14.73
N ASP A 233 1.32 -15.96 13.90
CA ASP A 233 2.70 -16.25 14.29
C ASP A 233 3.44 -15.04 14.86
N LEU A 234 3.05 -13.83 14.45
CA LEU A 234 3.70 -12.58 14.82
C LEU A 234 2.69 -11.50 15.22
N ASP A 235 2.99 -10.79 16.30
CA ASP A 235 2.18 -9.69 16.78
C ASP A 235 2.77 -8.33 16.37
N CYS A 236 2.04 -7.56 15.56
CA CYS A 236 2.25 -6.12 15.49
C CYS A 236 1.67 -5.44 16.75
N GLY A 237 2.41 -5.56 17.84
CA GLY A 237 2.02 -4.99 19.10
C GLY A 237 2.96 -5.48 20.18
N GLU A 238 2.46 -5.44 21.41
CA GLU A 238 3.19 -5.90 22.59
C GLU A 238 2.43 -7.03 23.31
N CYS A 239 1.30 -7.51 22.76
CA CYS A 239 0.46 -8.48 23.44
C CYS A 239 1.20 -9.82 23.58
N TYR A 240 1.85 -10.29 22.51
CA TYR A 240 2.64 -11.52 22.57
C TYR A 240 3.84 -11.39 23.49
N THR A 241 4.65 -10.34 23.32
CA THR A 241 5.90 -10.16 24.08
C THR A 241 5.66 -9.94 25.58
N LYS A 242 4.48 -9.43 25.98
CA LYS A 242 4.12 -9.19 27.39
C LYS A 242 3.40 -10.35 28.06
N ASN A 243 2.57 -11.11 27.34
CA ASN A 243 1.60 -12.03 27.97
C ASN A 243 1.86 -13.52 27.66
N THR A 244 2.72 -13.86 26.70
CA THR A 244 2.92 -15.26 26.29
C THR A 244 3.53 -16.12 27.39
N GLU A 245 4.51 -15.61 28.14
CA GLU A 245 5.12 -16.36 29.24
C GLU A 245 4.09 -16.69 30.34
N ALA A 246 3.22 -15.75 30.67
CA ALA A 246 2.12 -15.98 31.62
C ALA A 246 1.11 -17.00 31.07
N SER A 247 0.78 -16.93 29.77
CA SER A 247 -0.10 -17.89 29.10
C SER A 247 0.46 -19.32 29.15
N VAL A 248 1.78 -19.50 28.96
CA VAL A 248 2.47 -20.80 29.11
C VAL A 248 2.42 -21.28 30.56
N LYS A 249 2.74 -20.41 31.54
CA LYS A 249 2.69 -20.76 32.98
C LYS A 249 1.29 -21.18 33.43
N GLN A 250 0.25 -20.63 32.81
CA GLN A 250 -1.15 -21.00 33.07
C GLN A 250 -1.59 -22.27 32.33
N GLY A 251 -0.73 -22.89 31.51
CA GLY A 251 -1.06 -24.07 30.71
C GLY A 251 -2.04 -23.76 29.55
N LYS A 252 -2.22 -22.48 29.20
CA LYS A 252 -3.16 -22.07 28.14
C LYS A 252 -2.58 -22.26 26.75
N VAL A 253 -1.26 -22.14 26.59
CA VAL A 253 -0.51 -22.37 25.34
C VAL A 253 0.76 -23.17 25.65
N GLY A 254 1.15 -24.06 24.73
CA GLY A 254 2.38 -24.86 24.86
C GLY A 254 3.58 -24.13 24.27
N GLU A 255 4.79 -24.47 24.71
CA GLU A 255 6.02 -23.95 24.09
C GLU A 255 6.16 -24.42 22.63
N GLU A 256 5.56 -25.57 22.28
CA GLU A 256 5.51 -26.06 20.91
C GLU A 256 4.73 -25.15 19.94
N ASP A 257 3.72 -24.41 20.42
CA ASP A 257 2.97 -23.44 19.61
C ASP A 257 3.84 -22.21 19.29
N ILE A 258 4.68 -21.80 20.25
CA ILE A 258 5.67 -20.73 20.08
C ILE A 258 6.75 -21.19 19.09
N ASP A 259 7.27 -22.41 19.27
CA ASP A 259 8.32 -22.96 18.42
C ASP A 259 7.89 -23.10 16.97
N ARG A 260 6.62 -23.44 16.72
CA ARG A 260 6.04 -23.47 15.37
C ARG A 260 6.10 -22.09 14.72
N SER A 261 5.60 -21.07 15.42
CA SER A 261 5.55 -19.69 14.93
C SER A 261 6.95 -19.14 14.63
N LEU A 262 7.90 -19.35 15.54
CA LEU A 262 9.28 -18.90 15.37
C LEU A 262 10.00 -19.62 14.22
N LYS A 263 9.72 -20.91 13.98
CA LYS A 263 10.29 -21.62 12.83
C LYS A 263 9.89 -20.97 11.52
N TYR A 264 8.61 -20.59 11.36
CA TYR A 264 8.16 -19.90 10.14
C TYR A 264 8.83 -18.55 9.96
N LEU A 265 8.91 -17.76 11.02
CA LEU A 265 9.59 -16.47 11.02
C LEU A 265 11.07 -16.61 10.60
N TYR A 266 11.83 -17.50 11.25
CA TYR A 266 13.25 -17.64 10.94
C TYR A 266 13.53 -18.32 9.60
N VAL A 267 12.64 -19.20 9.11
CA VAL A 267 12.72 -19.71 7.73
C VAL A 267 12.63 -18.55 6.73
N VAL A 268 11.72 -17.59 6.93
CA VAL A 268 11.65 -16.41 6.06
C VAL A 268 12.93 -15.60 6.13
N LEU A 269 13.44 -15.28 7.32
CA LEU A 269 14.70 -14.52 7.48
C LEU A 269 15.90 -15.22 6.84
N LEU A 270 15.98 -16.55 6.92
CA LEU A 270 16.98 -17.34 6.21
C LEU A 270 16.85 -17.20 4.69
N ARG A 271 15.62 -17.33 4.15
CA ARG A 271 15.34 -17.20 2.70
C ARG A 271 15.70 -15.81 2.16
N VAL A 272 15.39 -14.75 2.89
CA VAL A 272 15.67 -13.36 2.45
C VAL A 272 17.13 -12.93 2.71
N GLY A 273 17.95 -13.83 3.26
CA GLY A 273 19.39 -13.65 3.42
C GLY A 273 19.80 -12.84 4.64
N PHE A 274 18.96 -12.76 5.68
CA PHE A 274 19.29 -12.07 6.93
C PHE A 274 20.53 -12.67 7.62
N PHE A 275 20.68 -14.00 7.57
CA PHE A 275 21.80 -14.71 8.19
C PHE A 275 23.02 -14.80 7.28
N ASP A 276 22.81 -15.07 5.98
CA ASP A 276 23.87 -15.50 5.09
C ASP A 276 24.28 -14.45 4.05
N GLY A 277 23.50 -13.37 3.93
CA GLY A 277 23.52 -12.48 2.78
C GLY A 277 23.07 -13.19 1.49
N ILE A 278 22.91 -12.41 0.42
CA ILE A 278 22.64 -12.95 -0.92
C ILE A 278 23.59 -12.27 -1.89
N PRO A 279 24.58 -12.98 -2.46
CA PRO A 279 25.64 -12.36 -3.27
C PRO A 279 25.13 -11.43 -4.37
N GLN A 280 24.03 -11.79 -5.02
CA GLN A 280 23.44 -11.00 -6.12
C GLN A 280 22.95 -9.61 -5.69
N PHE A 281 22.78 -9.36 -4.39
CA PHE A 281 22.27 -8.09 -3.86
C PHE A 281 23.27 -7.32 -3.03
N GLN A 282 24.44 -7.89 -2.72
CA GLN A 282 25.40 -7.26 -1.83
C GLN A 282 25.95 -5.93 -2.37
N SER A 283 25.92 -5.75 -3.69
CA SER A 283 26.39 -4.54 -4.36
C SER A 283 25.37 -3.39 -4.39
N LEU A 284 24.11 -3.64 -4.00
CA LEU A 284 23.08 -2.60 -3.99
C LEU A 284 23.36 -1.57 -2.88
N GLY A 285 23.24 -0.29 -3.21
CA GLY A 285 23.49 0.81 -2.29
C GLY A 285 22.83 2.12 -2.75
N ILE A 286 23.34 3.26 -2.28
CA ILE A 286 22.66 4.56 -2.44
C ILE A 286 22.39 4.95 -3.90
N LYS A 287 23.26 4.56 -4.83
CA LYS A 287 23.07 4.80 -6.28
C LYS A 287 21.86 4.10 -6.88
N ASP A 288 21.37 3.05 -6.21
CA ASP A 288 20.24 2.23 -6.64
C ASP A 288 18.92 2.70 -6.01
N VAL A 289 18.98 3.67 -5.08
CA VAL A 289 17.83 4.39 -4.52
C VAL A 289 17.68 5.72 -5.27
N CYS A 290 16.45 6.11 -5.61
CA CYS A 290 16.20 7.34 -6.37
C CYS A 290 16.93 7.37 -7.73
N SER A 291 17.10 6.20 -8.36
CA SER A 291 17.71 6.13 -9.68
C SER A 291 16.86 6.87 -10.71
N GLU A 292 17.48 7.45 -11.75
CA GLU A 292 16.74 8.13 -12.82
C GLU A 292 15.70 7.21 -13.48
N GLN A 293 16.00 5.90 -13.56
CA GLN A 293 15.08 4.90 -14.07
C GLN A 293 13.86 4.71 -13.17
N HIS A 294 14.04 4.66 -11.85
CA HIS A 294 12.91 4.54 -10.91
C HIS A 294 12.05 5.80 -10.88
N ILE A 295 12.68 6.98 -10.91
CA ILE A 295 11.97 8.26 -10.98
C ILE A 295 11.16 8.35 -12.28
N GLU A 296 11.75 7.96 -13.43
CA GLU A 296 10.99 7.93 -14.69
C GLU A 296 9.88 6.88 -14.68
N LEU A 297 10.09 5.73 -14.03
CA LEU A 297 9.04 4.73 -13.83
C LEU A 297 7.87 5.29 -13.00
N ALA A 298 8.13 6.13 -12.00
CA ALA A 298 7.06 6.82 -11.26
C ALA A 298 6.28 7.79 -12.15
N ALA A 299 6.97 8.56 -13.01
CA ALA A 299 6.32 9.41 -14.01
C ALA A 299 5.48 8.59 -15.00
N GLN A 300 6.02 7.48 -15.49
CA GLN A 300 5.34 6.58 -16.41
C GLN A 300 4.09 5.96 -15.77
N ALA A 301 4.19 5.48 -14.53
CA ALA A 301 3.06 4.92 -13.80
C ALA A 301 1.92 5.94 -13.64
N ALA A 302 2.26 7.20 -13.36
CA ALA A 302 1.29 8.28 -13.29
C ALA A 302 0.64 8.55 -14.66
N ARG A 303 1.43 8.66 -15.74
CA ARG A 303 0.91 8.85 -17.10
C ARG A 303 -0.03 7.73 -17.54
N GLU A 304 0.34 6.48 -17.29
CA GLU A 304 -0.47 5.31 -17.62
C GLU A 304 -1.75 5.23 -16.80
N GLY A 305 -1.73 5.66 -15.53
CA GLY A 305 -2.88 5.62 -14.64
C GLY A 305 -3.87 6.77 -14.80
N ILE A 306 -3.48 7.91 -15.39
CA ILE A 306 -4.38 9.05 -15.62
C ILE A 306 -5.55 8.63 -16.54
N VAL A 307 -6.77 8.96 -16.12
CA VAL A 307 -8.01 8.64 -16.83
C VAL A 307 -8.61 9.90 -17.45
N LEU A 308 -8.93 9.83 -18.75
CA LEU A 308 -9.65 10.88 -19.46
C LEU A 308 -11.16 10.66 -19.33
N LEU A 309 -11.79 11.45 -18.47
CA LEU A 309 -13.21 11.31 -18.14
C LEU A 309 -14.13 12.09 -19.09
N LYS A 310 -13.61 13.17 -19.69
CA LYS A 310 -14.34 14.01 -20.64
C LYS A 310 -13.33 14.69 -21.57
N ASN A 311 -13.64 14.77 -22.86
CA ASN A 311 -12.87 15.54 -23.84
C ASN A 311 -13.76 16.02 -24.99
N ASN A 312 -14.51 17.09 -24.74
CA ASN A 312 -15.37 17.70 -25.75
C ASN A 312 -14.53 18.49 -26.77
N ASP A 313 -14.98 18.48 -28.02
CA ASP A 313 -14.39 19.24 -29.13
C ASP A 313 -12.89 18.95 -29.38
N ASP A 314 -12.42 17.77 -28.98
CA ASP A 314 -11.00 17.38 -29.01
C ASP A 314 -10.08 18.43 -28.37
N THR A 315 -10.54 19.04 -27.27
CA THR A 315 -9.84 20.14 -26.59
C THR A 315 -8.45 19.73 -26.09
N LEU A 316 -8.32 18.53 -25.54
CA LEU A 316 -7.03 17.91 -25.26
C LEU A 316 -6.59 17.03 -26.44
N PRO A 317 -5.28 17.03 -26.78
CA PRO A 317 -4.19 17.74 -26.09
C PRO A 317 -4.12 19.24 -26.46
N LEU A 318 -3.72 20.06 -25.48
CA LEU A 318 -3.38 21.46 -25.71
C LEU A 318 -2.10 21.55 -26.55
N LYS A 319 -2.06 22.49 -27.48
CA LYS A 319 -0.89 22.71 -28.33
C LYS A 319 -0.06 23.87 -27.82
N SER A 320 1.23 23.65 -27.59
CA SER A 320 2.15 24.68 -27.07
C SER A 320 2.43 25.81 -28.07
N ASP A 321 2.07 25.66 -29.34
CA ASP A 321 2.16 26.72 -30.35
C ASP A 321 1.05 27.76 -30.19
N THR A 322 -0.16 27.36 -29.75
CA THR A 322 -1.31 28.24 -29.54
C THR A 322 -1.48 28.65 -28.09
N ILE A 323 -1.26 27.75 -27.13
CA ILE A 323 -1.41 28.00 -25.69
C ILE A 323 -0.07 28.44 -25.12
N LYS A 324 0.10 29.74 -24.85
CA LYS A 324 1.33 30.34 -24.31
C LYS A 324 1.23 30.67 -22.83
N THR A 325 0.02 30.95 -22.36
CA THR A 325 -0.28 31.30 -20.98
C THR A 325 -1.34 30.35 -20.41
N LEU A 326 -1.09 29.88 -19.18
CA LEU A 326 -2.00 29.00 -18.45
C LEU A 326 -2.36 29.62 -17.11
N ALA A 327 -3.66 29.65 -16.80
CA ALA A 327 -4.14 29.83 -15.44
C ALA A 327 -4.26 28.47 -14.78
N VAL A 328 -3.50 28.21 -13.73
CA VAL A 328 -3.63 26.97 -12.94
C VAL A 328 -4.28 27.33 -11.62
N VAL A 329 -5.49 26.82 -11.37
CA VAL A 329 -6.33 27.25 -10.26
C VAL A 329 -6.71 26.09 -9.34
N GLY A 330 -6.64 26.30 -8.04
CA GLY A 330 -7.13 25.34 -7.05
C GLY A 330 -6.10 24.91 -6.01
N PRO A 331 -6.55 24.27 -4.92
CA PRO A 331 -5.72 23.93 -3.77
C PRO A 331 -4.64 22.88 -4.07
N HIS A 332 -4.81 22.10 -5.15
CA HIS A 332 -3.84 21.08 -5.57
C HIS A 332 -2.90 21.54 -6.70
N ALA A 333 -3.01 22.79 -7.18
CA ALA A 333 -2.15 23.28 -8.26
C ALA A 333 -0.66 23.30 -7.86
N ASN A 334 -0.34 23.66 -6.61
CA ASN A 334 1.01 23.60 -6.04
C ASN A 334 1.19 22.42 -5.07
N ALA A 335 0.53 21.30 -5.33
CA ALA A 335 0.58 20.13 -4.48
C ALA A 335 2.00 19.53 -4.37
N THR A 336 2.38 19.13 -3.15
CA THR A 336 3.59 18.36 -2.86
C THR A 336 3.22 17.08 -2.10
N LYS A 337 3.27 17.11 -0.76
CA LYS A 337 2.98 15.97 0.13
C LYS A 337 1.61 15.32 -0.11
N VAL A 338 0.62 16.10 -0.56
CA VAL A 338 -0.70 15.53 -0.85
C VAL A 338 -0.67 14.56 -2.04
N MET A 339 0.23 14.73 -3.02
CA MET A 339 0.29 13.89 -4.24
C MET A 339 0.72 12.43 -3.99
N ILE A 340 1.30 12.15 -2.82
CA ILE A 340 1.84 10.83 -2.47
C ILE A 340 0.92 10.04 -1.53
N GLY A 341 -0.29 10.53 -1.24
CA GLY A 341 -1.27 9.78 -0.44
C GLY A 341 -0.78 9.43 0.98
N ASN A 342 -0.99 8.18 1.40
CA ASN A 342 -0.62 7.66 2.71
C ASN A 342 0.36 6.48 2.58
N TYR A 343 0.93 6.01 3.70
CA TYR A 343 1.98 4.97 3.69
C TYR A 343 3.18 5.29 2.79
N ALA A 344 3.42 6.56 2.47
CA ALA A 344 4.58 7.01 1.70
C ALA A 344 5.80 7.33 2.58
N GLY A 345 7.00 7.21 2.01
CA GLY A 345 8.26 7.66 2.60
C GLY A 345 8.56 9.13 2.30
N ILE A 346 9.85 9.48 2.30
CA ILE A 346 10.30 10.79 1.81
C ILE A 346 10.62 10.64 0.31
N PRO A 347 9.89 11.31 -0.59
CA PRO A 347 10.17 11.22 -2.02
C PRO A 347 11.53 11.77 -2.40
N CYS A 348 12.09 11.29 -3.51
CA CYS A 348 13.36 11.78 -4.05
C CYS A 348 13.29 13.27 -4.44
N ARG A 349 12.11 13.71 -4.89
CA ARG A 349 11.79 15.10 -5.24
C ARG A 349 10.26 15.28 -5.31
N TYR A 350 9.80 16.49 -5.56
CA TYR A 350 8.40 16.76 -5.91
C TYR A 350 8.32 17.61 -7.17
N ILE A 351 7.58 17.14 -8.16
CA ILE A 351 7.16 17.97 -9.30
C ILE A 351 5.67 18.29 -9.14
N SER A 352 5.38 19.49 -8.64
CA SER A 352 3.99 19.97 -8.49
C SER A 352 3.34 20.22 -9.87
N PRO A 353 2.00 20.22 -9.98
CA PRO A 353 1.32 20.50 -11.25
C PRO A 353 1.74 21.83 -11.88
N ILE A 354 1.86 22.92 -11.11
CA ILE A 354 2.38 24.20 -11.61
C ILE A 354 3.79 24.05 -12.19
N HIS A 355 4.68 23.32 -11.50
CA HIS A 355 6.03 23.10 -12.01
C HIS A 355 5.98 22.31 -13.33
N GLY A 356 5.18 21.23 -13.40
CA GLY A 356 4.98 20.46 -14.62
C GLY A 356 4.49 21.32 -15.79
N PHE A 357 3.42 22.10 -15.60
CA PHE A 357 2.87 22.98 -16.63
C PHE A 357 3.80 24.12 -17.04
N SER A 358 4.63 24.62 -16.11
CA SER A 358 5.61 25.69 -16.38
C SER A 358 6.68 25.27 -17.38
N THR A 359 6.85 23.96 -17.63
CA THR A 359 7.74 23.46 -18.69
C THR A 359 7.17 23.62 -20.11
N TYR A 360 5.86 23.90 -20.24
CA TYR A 360 5.15 24.00 -21.52
C TYR A 360 4.63 25.40 -21.82
N ALA A 361 4.23 26.16 -20.80
CA ALA A 361 3.62 27.48 -20.95
C ALA A 361 3.93 28.37 -19.74
N LYS A 362 3.73 29.68 -19.89
CA LYS A 362 3.82 30.62 -18.76
C LYS A 362 2.63 30.41 -17.83
N VAL A 363 2.87 29.99 -16.59
CA VAL A 363 1.82 29.71 -15.61
C VAL A 363 1.57 30.90 -14.69
N SER A 364 0.31 31.28 -14.56
CA SER A 364 -0.21 32.13 -13.49
C SER A 364 -1.04 31.28 -12.54
N TYR A 365 -0.70 31.31 -11.25
CA TYR A 365 -1.37 30.51 -10.22
C TYR A 365 -2.30 31.35 -9.36
N ALA A 366 -3.47 30.81 -9.05
CA ALA A 366 -4.33 31.30 -7.98
C ALA A 366 -4.97 30.13 -7.23
N ILE A 367 -5.02 30.19 -5.91
CA ILE A 367 -5.61 29.10 -5.12
C ILE A 367 -7.13 28.97 -5.32
N GLY A 368 -7.84 30.08 -5.50
CA GLY A 368 -9.30 30.11 -5.58
C GLY A 368 -9.97 29.89 -4.23
N CYS A 369 -9.89 28.68 -3.69
CA CYS A 369 -10.32 28.35 -2.33
C CYS A 369 -9.57 27.12 -1.82
N ASP A 370 -9.75 26.78 -0.54
CA ASP A 370 -9.21 25.55 0.04
C ASP A 370 -10.00 24.32 -0.43
N VAL A 371 -9.58 23.11 -0.03
CA VAL A 371 -10.23 21.85 -0.46
C VAL A 371 -11.69 21.78 -0.04
N ALA A 372 -12.04 22.29 1.15
CA ALA A 372 -13.42 22.35 1.62
C ALA A 372 -14.20 23.55 1.05
N CYS A 373 -13.51 24.50 0.42
CA CYS A 373 -14.04 25.72 -0.17
C CYS A 373 -15.05 26.44 0.74
N ARG A 374 -14.68 26.65 2.01
CA ARG A 374 -15.59 27.25 3.01
C ARG A 374 -15.77 28.77 2.84
N ASP A 375 -14.88 29.39 2.09
CA ASP A 375 -14.78 30.82 1.87
C ASP A 375 -14.48 31.06 0.37
N ASP A 376 -15.14 32.05 -0.23
CA ASP A 376 -15.07 32.41 -1.63
C ASP A 376 -14.26 33.71 -1.92
N ILE A 377 -13.65 34.34 -0.90
CA ILE A 377 -12.90 35.59 -1.02
C ILE A 377 -11.81 35.52 -2.11
N LEU A 378 -11.16 34.36 -2.25
CA LEU A 378 -10.06 34.16 -3.21
C LEU A 378 -10.54 33.70 -4.60
N VAL A 379 -11.85 33.54 -4.80
CA VAL A 379 -12.44 33.17 -6.11
C VAL A 379 -12.30 34.33 -7.11
N PHE A 380 -12.60 35.57 -6.72
CA PHE A 380 -12.47 36.72 -7.63
C PHE A 380 -11.02 36.95 -8.12
N PRO A 381 -9.98 36.90 -7.26
CA PRO A 381 -8.60 36.89 -7.72
C PRO A 381 -8.31 35.76 -8.72
N ALA A 382 -8.80 34.55 -8.47
CA ALA A 382 -8.60 33.42 -9.38
C ALA A 382 -9.30 33.61 -10.73
N MET A 383 -10.49 34.22 -10.75
CA MET A 383 -11.20 34.58 -11.98
C MET A 383 -10.41 35.57 -12.83
N LYS A 384 -9.76 36.57 -12.21
CA LYS A 384 -8.91 37.52 -12.94
C LYS A 384 -7.73 36.82 -13.61
N VAL A 385 -7.08 35.90 -12.91
CA VAL A 385 -5.98 35.10 -13.47
C VAL A 385 -6.46 34.25 -14.65
N ALA A 386 -7.65 33.63 -14.53
CA ALA A 386 -8.24 32.85 -15.61
C ALA A 386 -8.61 33.67 -16.84
N GLN A 387 -9.05 34.93 -16.66
CA GLN A 387 -9.45 35.82 -17.75
C GLN A 387 -8.27 36.26 -18.63
N GLU A 388 -7.05 36.30 -18.09
CA GLU A 388 -5.84 36.74 -18.79
C GLU A 388 -5.09 35.60 -19.49
N ALA A 389 -5.51 34.35 -19.30
CA ALA A 389 -4.81 33.17 -19.82
C ALA A 389 -5.48 32.56 -21.06
N ASP A 390 -4.67 31.93 -21.93
CA ASP A 390 -5.17 31.24 -23.14
C ASP A 390 -6.01 30.00 -22.77
N ALA A 391 -5.66 29.32 -21.68
CA ALA A 391 -6.43 28.21 -21.12
C ALA A 391 -6.34 28.17 -19.59
N THR A 392 -7.37 27.58 -18.97
CA THR A 392 -7.46 27.41 -17.52
C THR A 392 -7.50 25.93 -17.14
N ILE A 393 -6.64 25.53 -16.21
CA ILE A 393 -6.59 24.20 -15.60
C ILE A 393 -7.01 24.35 -14.14
N ARG A 394 -8.00 23.58 -13.69
CA ARG A 394 -8.48 23.68 -12.31
C ARG A 394 -8.95 22.37 -11.69
N GLY A 395 -8.87 22.29 -10.36
CA GLY A 395 -9.63 21.31 -9.60
C GLY A 395 -11.14 21.64 -9.68
N ILE A 396 -11.98 20.61 -9.78
CA ILE A 396 -13.43 20.78 -9.99
C ILE A 396 -14.26 19.70 -9.29
N ASP A 397 -15.47 20.07 -8.88
CA ASP A 397 -16.51 19.12 -8.49
C ASP A 397 -17.07 18.45 -9.75
N ILE A 398 -16.98 17.13 -9.78
CA ILE A 398 -17.33 16.31 -10.94
C ILE A 398 -18.85 16.25 -11.16
N THR A 399 -19.65 16.33 -10.10
CA THR A 399 -21.12 16.18 -10.14
C THR A 399 -21.75 17.18 -11.11
N PHE A 400 -21.29 18.43 -11.05
CA PHE A 400 -21.68 19.49 -11.98
C PHE A 400 -20.84 19.48 -13.27
N ALA A 401 -19.52 19.28 -13.16
CA ALA A 401 -18.61 19.42 -14.29
C ALA A 401 -18.88 18.46 -15.44
N LYS A 402 -19.29 17.23 -15.14
CA LYS A 402 -19.61 16.20 -16.14
C LYS A 402 -20.58 16.74 -17.19
N ASN A 403 -21.66 17.39 -16.75
CA ASN A 403 -22.76 17.84 -17.61
C ASN A 403 -22.64 19.30 -18.08
N ASN A 404 -21.56 20.01 -17.75
CA ASN A 404 -21.37 21.39 -18.17
C ASN A 404 -20.47 21.50 -19.40
N ASP A 405 -21.00 21.98 -20.53
CA ASP A 405 -20.28 22.09 -21.80
C ASP A 405 -19.19 23.17 -21.83
N ASN A 406 -19.18 24.08 -20.84
CA ASN A 406 -18.07 25.00 -20.63
C ASN A 406 -16.85 24.30 -20.03
N ILE A 407 -17.02 23.13 -19.41
CA ILE A 407 -15.92 22.28 -18.98
C ILE A 407 -15.59 21.32 -20.11
N LYS A 408 -14.55 21.68 -20.86
CA LYS A 408 -14.17 20.99 -22.10
C LYS A 408 -13.53 19.64 -21.87
N ALA A 409 -12.67 19.50 -20.86
CA ALA A 409 -12.02 18.25 -20.54
C ALA A 409 -11.92 18.00 -19.04
N ILE A 410 -11.91 16.73 -18.64
CA ILE A 410 -11.77 16.28 -17.26
C ILE A 410 -10.77 15.12 -17.23
N LEU A 411 -9.73 15.26 -16.43
CA LEU A 411 -8.76 14.21 -16.13
C LEU A 411 -8.90 13.81 -14.65
N TRP A 412 -8.88 12.52 -14.38
CA TRP A 412 -8.67 12.01 -13.03
C TRP A 412 -7.23 11.49 -12.91
N ALA A 413 -6.47 12.11 -12.01
CA ALA A 413 -5.06 11.80 -11.76
C ALA A 413 -4.80 11.34 -10.32
N GLU A 414 -5.84 11.25 -9.49
CA GLU A 414 -5.78 10.79 -8.09
C GLU A 414 -4.56 11.35 -7.32
N TYR A 415 -3.73 10.49 -6.72
CA TYR A 415 -2.45 10.77 -6.09
C TYR A 415 -1.31 10.26 -6.98
N PRO A 416 -0.78 11.13 -7.86
CA PRO A 416 0.11 10.74 -8.95
C PRO A 416 1.60 10.57 -8.56
N GLY A 417 1.92 10.56 -7.27
CA GLY A 417 3.28 10.33 -6.80
C GLY A 417 4.23 11.53 -7.00
N GLU A 418 5.53 11.27 -6.92
CA GLU A 418 6.56 12.31 -6.87
C GLU A 418 6.72 13.11 -8.19
N GLU A 419 6.46 12.46 -9.31
CA GLU A 419 6.52 13.04 -10.66
C GLU A 419 5.14 13.49 -11.18
N GLY A 420 4.13 13.54 -10.32
CA GLY A 420 2.76 13.67 -10.75
C GLY A 420 2.44 14.92 -11.57
N GLY A 421 3.01 16.07 -11.22
CA GLY A 421 2.85 17.29 -12.00
C GLY A 421 3.42 17.19 -13.42
N ARG A 422 4.56 16.50 -13.58
CA ARG A 422 5.14 16.23 -14.90
C ARG A 422 4.23 15.32 -15.72
N ALA A 423 3.73 14.23 -15.12
CA ALA A 423 2.85 13.29 -15.80
C ALA A 423 1.53 13.94 -16.25
N ILE A 424 0.91 14.74 -15.39
CA ILE A 424 -0.30 15.50 -15.74
C ILE A 424 -0.04 16.46 -16.91
N ALA A 425 1.07 17.22 -16.85
CA ALA A 425 1.42 18.14 -17.92
C ALA A 425 1.71 17.43 -19.26
N ASP A 426 2.41 16.28 -19.22
CA ASP A 426 2.68 15.46 -20.40
C ASP A 426 1.39 14.95 -21.08
N VAL A 427 0.38 14.57 -20.30
CA VAL A 427 -0.95 14.19 -20.81
C VAL A 427 -1.68 15.39 -21.42
N VAL A 428 -1.74 16.51 -20.68
CA VAL A 428 -2.47 17.72 -21.13
C VAL A 428 -1.90 18.28 -22.42
N PHE A 429 -0.58 18.25 -22.61
CA PHE A 429 0.10 18.75 -23.81
C PHE A 429 0.40 17.66 -24.86
N GLY A 430 -0.13 16.45 -24.69
CA GLY A 430 -0.05 15.40 -25.71
C GLY A 430 1.33 14.78 -25.91
N LYS A 431 2.27 14.95 -24.97
CA LYS A 431 3.49 14.11 -24.93
C LYS A 431 3.16 12.66 -24.58
N TYR A 432 2.02 12.43 -23.94
CA TYR A 432 1.50 11.11 -23.64
C TYR A 432 -0.01 11.06 -23.92
N ASN A 433 -0.48 9.95 -24.49
CA ASN A 433 -1.90 9.70 -24.72
C ASN A 433 -2.44 8.84 -23.56
N PRO A 434 -3.32 9.38 -22.69
CA PRO A 434 -3.79 8.67 -21.50
C PRO A 434 -4.64 7.45 -21.88
N GLY A 435 -4.27 6.29 -21.35
CA GLY A 435 -4.96 5.01 -21.57
C GLY A 435 -5.63 4.44 -20.32
N GLY A 436 -5.54 5.15 -19.19
CA GLY A 436 -6.08 4.68 -17.93
C GLY A 436 -7.60 4.55 -17.96
N ARG A 437 -8.12 3.66 -17.11
CA ARG A 437 -9.56 3.44 -16.89
C ARG A 437 -9.89 3.43 -15.41
N LEU A 438 -11.11 3.77 -15.04
CA LEU A 438 -11.51 3.78 -13.63
C LEU A 438 -11.52 2.36 -13.01
N PRO A 439 -10.76 2.09 -11.94
CA PRO A 439 -10.81 0.80 -11.22
C PRO A 439 -11.95 0.75 -10.18
N LEU A 440 -12.82 1.76 -10.16
CA LEU A 440 -13.94 1.94 -9.23
C LEU A 440 -15.17 2.46 -9.96
N THR A 441 -16.34 2.09 -9.47
CA THR A 441 -17.59 2.75 -9.86
C THR A 441 -17.73 4.06 -9.10
N TRP A 442 -17.92 5.16 -9.83
CA TRP A 442 -18.27 6.44 -9.24
C TRP A 442 -19.78 6.55 -9.17
N HIS A 443 -20.33 6.20 -8.01
CA HIS A 443 -21.75 6.26 -7.75
C HIS A 443 -22.24 7.71 -7.65
N GLU A 444 -23.54 7.90 -7.88
CA GLU A 444 -24.24 9.13 -7.51
C GLU A 444 -24.17 9.36 -6.00
N ALA A 445 -24.23 10.62 -5.57
CA ALA A 445 -23.98 10.99 -4.17
C ALA A 445 -24.94 10.32 -3.18
N ASP A 446 -26.21 10.10 -3.57
CA ASP A 446 -27.24 9.49 -2.74
C ASP A 446 -27.05 7.98 -2.52
N TYR A 447 -26.22 7.31 -3.33
CA TYR A 447 -25.93 5.88 -3.20
C TYR A 447 -25.52 5.48 -1.78
N VAL A 448 -24.71 6.32 -1.12
CA VAL A 448 -24.18 5.98 0.21
C VAL A 448 -25.25 5.98 1.30
N ASP A 449 -26.38 6.64 1.07
CA ASP A 449 -27.50 6.71 1.99
C ASP A 449 -28.49 5.55 1.79
N GLN A 450 -28.40 4.85 0.65
CA GLN A 450 -29.28 3.73 0.30
C GLN A 450 -28.93 2.43 1.04
N LEU A 451 -27.74 2.34 1.66
CA LEU A 451 -27.33 1.14 2.39
C LEU A 451 -26.31 1.41 3.52
N PRO A 452 -26.44 0.73 4.68
CA PRO A 452 -25.50 0.87 5.79
C PRO A 452 -24.08 0.47 5.39
N ARG A 453 -23.09 1.25 5.84
CA ARG A 453 -21.66 0.94 5.66
C ARG A 453 -21.28 -0.44 6.23
N THR A 454 -21.98 -0.88 7.26
CA THR A 454 -21.74 -2.18 7.93
C THR A 454 -22.32 -3.38 7.18
N SER A 455 -23.22 -3.17 6.20
CA SER A 455 -23.78 -4.26 5.40
C SER A 455 -22.71 -4.86 4.49
N LEU A 456 -22.47 -6.17 4.61
CA LEU A 456 -21.54 -6.94 3.78
C LEU A 456 -22.18 -7.48 2.49
N GLN A 457 -23.50 -7.34 2.33
CA GLN A 457 -24.23 -7.90 1.20
C GLN A 457 -23.81 -7.17 -0.09
N LEU A 458 -23.38 -7.95 -1.09
CA LEU A 458 -22.98 -7.44 -2.41
C LEU A 458 -24.17 -7.37 -3.38
N ARG A 459 -25.00 -8.42 -3.37
CA ARG A 459 -26.17 -8.53 -4.25
C ARG A 459 -27.26 -7.56 -3.79
N PRO A 460 -28.12 -7.09 -4.71
CA PRO A 460 -29.30 -6.33 -4.32
C PRO A 460 -30.20 -7.15 -3.39
N ASN A 461 -30.99 -6.44 -2.59
CA ASN A 461 -31.97 -7.01 -1.67
C ASN A 461 -33.22 -6.14 -1.67
N ASP A 462 -34.28 -6.64 -2.31
CA ASP A 462 -35.52 -5.89 -2.49
C ASP A 462 -36.24 -5.63 -1.16
N GLU A 463 -36.20 -6.58 -0.22
CA GLU A 463 -36.83 -6.45 1.10
C GLU A 463 -36.21 -5.30 1.92
N LEU A 464 -34.91 -5.07 1.76
CA LEU A 464 -34.17 -4.00 2.44
C LEU A 464 -33.95 -2.77 1.56
N SER A 465 -34.45 -2.80 0.31
CA SER A 465 -34.18 -1.78 -0.71
C SER A 465 -32.69 -1.52 -0.94
N TYR A 466 -31.84 -2.54 -0.81
CA TYR A 466 -30.41 -2.40 -1.08
C TYR A 466 -30.15 -2.56 -2.58
N PRO A 467 -29.51 -1.58 -3.24
CA PRO A 467 -29.35 -1.55 -4.69
C PRO A 467 -28.23 -2.46 -5.22
N GLY A 468 -27.54 -3.18 -4.32
CA GLY A 468 -26.30 -3.89 -4.63
C GLY A 468 -25.06 -3.01 -4.52
N ARG A 469 -23.89 -3.63 -4.65
CA ARG A 469 -22.57 -2.99 -4.51
C ARG A 469 -21.67 -3.33 -5.68
N THR A 470 -20.74 -2.42 -5.98
CA THR A 470 -19.78 -2.48 -7.08
C THR A 470 -20.45 -2.57 -8.46
N TYR A 471 -19.67 -2.38 -9.52
CA TYR A 471 -20.16 -2.46 -10.90
C TYR A 471 -20.87 -3.77 -11.24
N LYS A 472 -20.58 -4.85 -10.48
CA LYS A 472 -21.09 -6.19 -10.77
C LYS A 472 -22.53 -6.41 -10.33
N PHE A 473 -22.96 -5.75 -9.26
CA PHE A 473 -24.29 -5.97 -8.68
C PHE A 473 -25.13 -4.71 -8.56
N PHE A 474 -24.51 -3.52 -8.63
CA PHE A 474 -25.24 -2.26 -8.69
C PHE A 474 -25.78 -2.04 -10.11
N ASN A 475 -27.09 -1.83 -10.24
CA ASN A 475 -27.76 -1.58 -11.52
C ASN A 475 -28.32 -0.15 -11.65
N GLY A 476 -28.03 0.73 -10.69
CA GLY A 476 -28.46 2.12 -10.71
C GLY A 476 -27.58 3.02 -11.59
N SER A 477 -27.91 4.30 -11.63
CA SER A 477 -27.13 5.32 -12.34
C SER A 477 -25.78 5.57 -11.67
N THR A 478 -24.77 5.87 -12.49
CA THR A 478 -23.41 6.18 -12.05
C THR A 478 -22.94 7.49 -12.67
N VAL A 479 -22.10 8.22 -11.94
CA VAL A 479 -21.38 9.38 -12.47
C VAL A 479 -20.39 8.90 -13.54
N TYR A 480 -19.57 7.90 -13.23
CA TYR A 480 -18.79 7.14 -14.20
C TYR A 480 -18.76 5.66 -13.79
N PRO A 481 -18.99 4.73 -14.73
CA PRO A 481 -18.93 3.30 -14.43
C PRO A 481 -17.48 2.84 -14.24
N PHE A 482 -17.30 1.71 -13.56
CA PHE A 482 -16.04 0.97 -13.59
C PHE A 482 -15.60 0.71 -15.04
N GLY A 483 -14.32 0.88 -15.32
CA GLY A 483 -13.74 0.63 -16.64
C GLY A 483 -14.02 1.71 -17.70
N TYR A 484 -14.68 2.82 -17.33
CA TYR A 484 -14.73 4.02 -18.17
C TYR A 484 -13.31 4.42 -18.56
#